data_AF-A0A7R9BAH3-F1
#
_entry.id   AF-A0A7R9BAH3-F1
#
_cell.length_a   1.000
_cell.length_b   1.000
_cell.length_c   1.000
_cell.angle_alpha   90.00
_cell.angle_beta   90.00
_cell.angle_gamma   90.00
#
_symmetry.space_group_name_H-M   'P 1'
#
loop_
_entity.id
_entity.type
_entity.pdbx_description
1 polymer ?
#
loop_
_entity_poly.entity_id
_entity_poly.type
_entity_poly.pdbx_seq_one_letter_code
_entity_poly.pdbx_strand_id
1 'polypeptide(L)'
;VHAFSFVLQRTWRYHLDGKKVTFSYLSKDGEEGFPGDVLATVTYELAPGNQLSITMKATSTKQTPINMCNHSYFNLAGHKSGATEVYKHTVKINAFGFTKTDSESIPTGNS
;
A
#
# COMPACT_ATOMS: atom_id res chain seq x y z
N VAL A 1 5.36 12.12 -4.61
CA VAL A 1 5.37 10.78 -5.25
C VAL A 1 4.50 9.82 -4.44
N HIS A 2 3.22 9.81 -4.76
CA HIS A 2 2.33 8.65 -4.92
C HIS A 2 1.60 9.06 -6.20
N ALA A 3 1.49 8.24 -7.24
CA ALA A 3 0.86 8.69 -8.49
C ALA A 3 -0.63 9.08 -8.30
N PHE A 4 -1.19 8.96 -7.09
CA PHE A 4 -2.62 9.09 -6.83
C PHE A 4 -2.90 9.67 -5.44
N SER A 5 -2.74 10.99 -5.30
CA SER A 5 -3.16 11.70 -4.09
C SER A 5 -4.67 11.54 -3.82
N PHE A 6 -5.49 11.30 -4.85
CA PHE A 6 -6.94 11.32 -4.71
C PHE A 6 -7.56 9.98 -4.31
N VAL A 7 -7.12 8.84 -4.86
CA VAL A 7 -7.73 7.52 -4.57
C VAL A 7 -7.62 7.15 -3.08
N LEU A 8 -6.50 7.50 -2.43
CA LEU A 8 -6.29 7.32 -0.99
C LEU A 8 -7.19 8.22 -0.12
N GLN A 9 -7.70 9.32 -0.69
CA GLN A 9 -8.59 10.26 -0.02
C GLN A 9 -10.07 10.00 -0.30
N ARG A 10 -10.40 9.02 -1.17
CA ARG A 10 -11.79 8.64 -1.45
C ARG A 10 -12.37 7.79 -0.33
N THR A 11 -13.69 7.82 -0.20
CA THR A 11 -14.42 6.85 0.61
C THR A 11 -14.60 5.56 -0.19
N TRP A 12 -14.02 4.47 0.33
CA TRP A 12 -14.17 3.14 -0.27
C TRP A 12 -15.43 2.47 0.28
N ARG A 13 -16.11 1.69 -0.57
CA ARG A 13 -17.17 0.79 -0.08
C ARG A 13 -16.53 -0.33 0.71
N TYR A 14 -17.21 -0.83 1.74
CA TYR A 14 -16.68 -1.92 2.55
C TYR A 14 -17.71 -3.01 2.80
N HIS A 15 -17.22 -4.21 3.08
CA HIS A 15 -17.99 -5.36 3.52
C HIS A 15 -17.23 -6.07 4.66
N LEU A 16 -17.98 -6.53 5.66
CA LEU A 16 -17.45 -7.25 6.83
C LEU A 16 -17.79 -8.73 6.72
N ASP A 17 -16.82 -9.58 7.02
CA ASP A 17 -16.99 -11.03 7.09
C ASP A 17 -16.10 -11.59 8.23
N GLY A 18 -16.72 -11.86 9.38
CA GLY A 18 -16.01 -12.33 10.57
C GLY A 18 -14.86 -11.40 11.00
N LYS A 19 -13.62 -11.88 10.86
CA LYS A 19 -12.39 -11.13 11.19
C LYS A 19 -11.78 -10.38 10.00
N LYS A 20 -12.55 -10.23 8.92
CA LYS A 20 -12.12 -9.59 7.68
C LYS A 20 -12.94 -8.34 7.40
N VAL A 21 -12.26 -7.33 6.86
CA VAL A 21 -12.89 -6.19 6.19
C VAL A 21 -12.33 -6.11 4.79
N THR A 22 -13.23 -6.09 3.80
CA THR A 22 -12.87 -5.89 2.39
C THR A 22 -13.35 -4.53 1.94
N PHE A 23 -12.41 -3.69 1.51
CA PHE A 23 -12.67 -2.42 0.87
C PHE A 23 -12.68 -2.59 -0.65
N SER A 24 -13.53 -1.84 -1.34
CA SER A 24 -13.60 -1.81 -2.80
C SER A 24 -13.77 -0.37 -3.31
N TYR A 25 -13.10 -0.09 -4.43
CA TYR A 25 -13.20 1.17 -5.14
C TYR A 25 -13.18 0.92 -6.65
N LEU A 26 -14.08 1.59 -7.37
CA LEU A 26 -14.14 1.55 -8.82
C LEU A 26 -13.61 2.88 -9.35
N SER A 27 -12.36 2.88 -9.80
CA SER A 27 -11.77 3.99 -10.55
C SER A 27 -12.32 3.95 -11.97
N LYS A 28 -12.88 5.06 -12.44
CA LYS A 28 -13.49 5.11 -13.78
C LYS A 28 -12.44 5.27 -14.89
N ASP A 29 -12.77 4.82 -16.10
CA ASP A 29 -11.93 5.02 -17.28
C ASP A 29 -11.51 6.50 -17.42
N GLY A 30 -10.20 6.74 -17.48
CA GLY A 30 -9.60 8.07 -17.55
C GLY A 30 -9.42 8.77 -16.20
N GLU A 31 -9.88 8.19 -15.09
CA GLU A 31 -9.61 8.72 -13.74
C GLU A 31 -8.11 8.79 -13.48
N GLU A 32 -7.64 9.97 -13.07
CA GLU A 32 -6.21 10.27 -12.87
C GLU A 32 -5.35 10.04 -14.14
N GLY A 33 -6.00 9.96 -15.32
CA GLY A 33 -5.35 9.77 -16.62
C GLY A 33 -5.15 8.31 -17.04
N PHE A 34 -5.66 7.33 -16.29
CA PHE A 34 -5.39 5.91 -16.56
C PHE A 34 -6.53 5.24 -17.36
N PRO A 35 -6.21 4.40 -18.36
CA PRO A 35 -7.23 3.70 -19.14
C PRO A 35 -7.94 2.60 -18.36
N GLY A 36 -9.23 2.42 -18.66
CA GLY A 36 -10.07 1.32 -18.19
C GLY A 36 -10.75 1.62 -16.86
N ASP A 37 -11.94 1.04 -16.69
CA ASP A 37 -12.56 0.95 -15.36
C ASP A 37 -11.74 -0.06 -14.55
N VAL A 38 -11.20 0.38 -13.41
CA VAL A 38 -10.41 -0.46 -12.49
C VAL A 38 -11.19 -0.70 -11.21
N LEU A 39 -11.54 -1.96 -10.95
CA LEU A 39 -12.09 -2.39 -9.67
C LEU A 39 -10.93 -2.84 -8.77
N ALA A 40 -10.55 -1.99 -7.83
CA ALA A 40 -9.55 -2.30 -6.81
C ALA A 40 -10.23 -2.81 -5.52
N THR A 41 -9.63 -3.82 -4.89
CA THR A 41 -10.07 -4.36 -3.62
C THR A 41 -8.89 -4.57 -2.68
N VAL A 42 -9.12 -4.29 -1.39
CA VAL A 42 -8.15 -4.54 -0.32
C VAL A 42 -8.87 -5.24 0.83
N THR A 43 -8.44 -6.45 1.16
CA THR A 43 -8.95 -7.21 2.30
C THR A 43 -7.93 -7.21 3.42
N TYR A 44 -8.33 -6.73 4.60
CA TYR A 44 -7.59 -6.87 5.85
C TYR A 44 -8.21 -7.99 6.67
N GLU A 45 -7.40 -8.92 7.16
CA GLU A 45 -7.84 -10.05 7.97
C GLU A 45 -6.94 -10.22 9.20
N LEU A 46 -7.56 -10.37 10.38
CA LEU A 46 -6.89 -10.82 11.59
C LEU A 46 -6.98 -12.33 11.71
N ALA A 47 -5.93 -13.02 11.26
CA ALA A 47 -5.83 -14.47 11.33
C ALA A 47 -5.33 -14.94 12.71
N PRO A 48 -5.58 -16.21 13.09
CA PRO A 48 -5.00 -16.80 14.30
C PRO A 48 -3.48 -16.64 14.36
N GLY A 49 -2.92 -16.55 15.57
CA GLY A 49 -1.46 -16.39 15.75
C GLY A 49 -0.95 -14.95 15.60
N ASN A 50 -1.79 -13.94 15.85
CA ASN A 50 -1.44 -12.51 15.77
C ASN A 50 -0.96 -12.06 14.37
N GLN A 51 -1.52 -12.66 13.33
CA GLN A 51 -1.19 -12.33 11.94
C GLN A 51 -2.20 -11.35 11.36
N LEU A 52 -1.70 -10.22 10.84
CA LEU A 52 -2.45 -9.35 9.95
C LEU A 52 -2.13 -9.72 8.51
N SER A 53 -3.15 -10.19 7.76
CA SER A 53 -3.05 -10.42 6.33
C SER A 53 -3.65 -9.25 5.56
N ILE A 54 -2.97 -8.79 4.52
CA ILE A 54 -3.45 -7.75 3.61
C ILE A 54 -3.39 -8.31 2.19
N THR A 55 -4.56 -8.54 1.60
CA THR A 55 -4.68 -9.01 0.21
C THR A 55 -5.16 -7.87 -0.66
N MET A 56 -4.38 -7.55 -1.70
CA MET A 56 -4.71 -6.51 -2.68
C MET A 56 -4.97 -7.15 -4.03
N LYS A 57 -6.09 -6.78 -4.67
CA LYS A 57 -6.43 -7.26 -6.02
C LYS A 57 -7.00 -6.11 -6.83
N ALA A 58 -6.76 -6.13 -8.13
CA ALA A 58 -7.41 -5.23 -9.07
C ALA A 58 -7.73 -5.96 -10.37
N THR A 59 -8.84 -5.58 -11.00
CA THR A 59 -9.20 -5.98 -12.36
C THR A 59 -9.47 -4.74 -13.19
N SER A 60 -9.16 -4.79 -14.48
CA SER A 60 -9.35 -3.67 -15.40
C SER A 60 -10.06 -4.10 -16.68
N THR A 61 -10.83 -3.19 -17.27
CA THR A 61 -11.45 -3.38 -18.59
C THR A 61 -10.53 -3.06 -19.76
N LYS A 62 -9.38 -2.41 -19.52
CA LYS A 62 -8.35 -2.09 -20.54
C LYS A 62 -6.94 -2.36 -19.99
N GLN A 63 -5.96 -2.48 -20.88
CA GLN A 63 -4.55 -2.52 -20.46
C GLN A 63 -4.20 -1.23 -19.73
N THR A 64 -3.76 -1.35 -18.47
CA THR A 64 -3.45 -0.22 -17.59
C THR A 64 -2.43 -0.65 -16.55
N PRO A 65 -1.47 0.21 -16.17
CA PRO A 65 -0.51 -0.12 -15.12
C PRO A 65 -1.18 -0.11 -13.74
N ILE A 66 -0.89 -1.13 -12.93
CA ILE A 66 -1.37 -1.21 -11.54
C ILE A 66 -0.21 -1.69 -10.66
N ASN A 67 0.11 -0.92 -9.62
CA ASN A 67 1.08 -1.30 -8.60
C ASN A 67 0.59 -0.82 -7.23
N MET A 68 -0.02 -1.73 -6.46
CA MET A 68 -0.60 -1.41 -5.15
C MET A 68 0.41 -1.73 -4.03
N CYS A 69 0.45 -0.89 -3.01
CA CYS A 69 1.26 -1.12 -1.82
C CYS A 69 0.48 -0.76 -0.54
N ASN A 70 0.99 -1.21 0.60
CA ASN A 70 0.51 -0.78 1.91
C ASN A 70 1.49 0.22 2.52
N HIS A 71 1.00 1.37 2.96
CA HIS A 71 1.81 2.48 3.45
C HIS A 71 1.72 2.64 4.98
N SER A 72 1.86 1.53 5.70
CA SER A 72 1.84 1.53 7.17
C SER A 72 3.18 1.96 7.75
N TYR A 73 3.12 2.70 8.85
CA TYR A 73 4.28 3.05 9.66
C TYR A 73 4.28 2.20 10.93
N PHE A 74 5.40 1.53 11.21
CA PHE A 74 5.58 0.75 12.44
C PHE A 74 6.39 1.55 13.45
N ASN A 75 5.88 1.61 14.68
CA ASN A 75 6.61 2.08 15.86
C ASN A 75 6.30 1.14 17.03
N LEU A 76 7.23 0.22 17.31
CA LEU A 76 7.03 -0.81 18.36
C LEU A 76 7.29 -0.26 19.77
N ALA A 77 7.97 0.88 19.90
CA ALA A 77 8.12 1.59 21.16
C ALA A 77 6.83 2.33 21.58
N GLY A 78 5.83 2.41 20.69
CA GLY A 78 4.53 3.01 20.95
C GLY A 78 4.44 4.48 20.54
N HIS A 79 3.23 4.96 20.25
CA HIS A 79 2.95 6.25 19.59
C HIS A 79 3.63 7.48 20.22
N LYS A 80 3.82 7.49 21.56
CA LYS A 80 4.36 8.63 22.31
C LYS A 80 5.84 8.49 22.72
N SER A 81 6.53 7.46 22.24
CA SER A 81 7.91 7.17 22.61
C SER A 81 8.93 8.17 22.05
N GLY A 82 8.58 8.90 20.99
CA GLY A 82 9.48 9.83 20.31
C GLY A 82 10.42 9.12 19.31
N ALA A 83 11.05 9.93 18.46
CA ALA A 83 11.88 9.42 17.36
C ALA A 83 13.13 8.67 17.84
N THR A 84 13.68 9.04 19.00
CA THR A 84 14.88 8.40 19.57
C THR A 84 14.66 6.91 19.84
N GLU A 85 13.46 6.51 20.26
CA GLU A 85 13.14 5.11 20.49
C GLU A 85 12.94 4.36 19.16
N VAL A 86 12.49 5.06 18.11
CA VAL A 86 12.37 4.47 16.77
C VAL A 86 13.75 4.05 16.23
N TYR A 87 14.79 4.85 16.47
CA TYR A 87 16.15 4.54 16.04
C TYR A 87 16.80 3.36 16.77
N LYS A 88 16.21 2.90 17.89
CA LYS A 88 16.68 1.71 18.62
C LYS A 88 16.14 0.40 18.03
N HIS A 89 15.16 0.45 17.11
CA HIS A 89 14.67 -0.76 16.46
C HIS A 89 15.77 -1.39 15.60
N THR A 90 15.79 -2.72 15.60
CA THR A 90 16.62 -3.49 14.69
C THR A 90 15.75 -3.99 13.53
N VAL A 91 16.31 -3.98 12.32
CA VAL A 91 15.65 -4.50 11.13
C VAL A 91 16.58 -5.48 10.44
N LYS A 92 16.03 -6.60 9.99
CA LYS A 92 16.72 -7.56 9.13
C LYS A 92 15.95 -7.63 7.81
N ILE A 93 16.63 -7.29 6.72
CA ILE A 93 16.07 -7.32 5.37
C ILE A 93 16.86 -8.36 4.58
N ASN A 94 16.17 -9.38 4.07
CA ASN A 94 16.79 -10.39 3.23
C ASN A 94 16.80 -9.93 1.77
N ALA A 95 17.76 -9.08 1.42
CA ALA A 95 17.91 -8.54 0.07
C ALA A 95 19.38 -8.47 -0.33
N PHE A 96 19.67 -8.70 -1.62
CA PHE A 96 21.03 -8.62 -2.19
C PHE A 96 21.43 -7.22 -2.65
N GLY A 97 20.46 -6.31 -2.78
CA GLY A 97 20.68 -4.93 -3.24
C GLY A 97 19.45 -4.06 -3.00
N PHE A 98 19.56 -2.78 -3.34
CA PHE A 98 18.50 -1.80 -3.23
C PHE A 98 18.48 -0.90 -4.48
N THR A 99 17.33 -0.32 -4.80
CA THR A 99 17.21 0.62 -5.91
C THR A 99 17.74 1.99 -5.51
N LYS A 100 18.79 2.48 -6.19
CA LYS A 100 19.34 3.82 -5.94
C LYS A 100 18.43 4.90 -6.54
N THR A 101 18.23 5.96 -5.77
CA THR A 101 17.48 7.15 -6.20
C THR A 101 18.35 8.39 -6.19
N ASP A 102 17.98 9.39 -6.97
CA ASP A 102 18.56 10.74 -6.91
C ASP A 102 17.96 11.58 -5.76
N SER A 103 18.33 12.87 -5.70
CA SER A 103 17.81 13.83 -4.71
C SER A 103 16.30 14.09 -4.83
N GLU A 104 15.70 13.76 -5.97
CA GLU A 104 14.25 13.88 -6.21
C GLU A 104 13.52 12.56 -5.91
N SER A 105 14.23 11.55 -5.38
CA SER A 105 13.72 10.20 -5.12
C SER A 105 13.31 9.44 -6.38
N ILE A 106 13.84 9.79 -7.55
CA ILE A 106 13.60 9.09 -8.80
C ILE A 106 14.61 7.94 -8.94
N PRO A 107 14.17 6.71 -9.25
CA PRO A 107 15.09 5.60 -9.52
C PRO A 107 16.06 5.91 -10.66
N THR A 108 17.36 5.76 -10.40
CA THR A 108 18.43 6.12 -11.35
C THR A 108 18.66 5.08 -12.46
N GLY A 109 18.04 3.90 -12.37
CA GLY A 109 18.30 2.75 -13.24
C GLY A 109 19.57 1.96 -12.90
N ASN A 110 20.37 2.42 -11.93
CA ASN A 110 21.55 1.72 -11.44
C ASN A 110 21.18 0.86 -10.23
N SER A 111 21.51 -0.43 -10.31
CA SER A 111 21.54 -1.37 -9.18
C SER A 111 22.97 -1.51 -8.66
#